data_AF-A0A7X5N4E6-F1
#
_entry.id   AF-A0A7X5N4E6-F1
#
_cell.length_a   1.000
_cell.length_b   1.000
_cell.length_c   1.000
_cell.angle_alpha   90.00
_cell.angle_beta   90.00
_cell.angle_gamma   90.00
#
_symmetry.space_group_name_H-M   'P 1'
#
loop_
_entity.id
_entity.type
_entity.pdbx_description
1 polymer ?
#
loop_
_entity_poly.entity_id
_entity_poly.type
_entity_poly.pdbx_seq_one_letter_code
_entity_poly.pdbx_strand_id
1 'polypeptide(L)'
;WSANRARELATAACVAAIRGWLAGGRDGTATVNGRPVQAGDIAVLVRSHGEATRMQQALGAVGIPAVAAGKQSLFATDEALELLALLQA
;
A
#
# COMPACT_ATOMS: atom_id res chain seq x y z
N TRP A 1 23.36 -11.97 -0.14
CA TRP A 1 22.60 -10.89 0.53
C TRP A 1 22.02 -11.40 1.83
N SER A 2 22.01 -10.61 2.91
CA SER A 2 21.28 -11.01 4.12
C SER A 2 19.77 -10.99 3.85
N ALA A 3 19.03 -11.91 4.46
CA ALA A 3 17.57 -11.99 4.29
C ALA A 3 16.86 -10.68 4.67
N ASN A 4 17.43 -9.90 5.59
CA ASN A 4 16.88 -8.59 5.96
C ASN A 4 17.08 -7.54 4.87
N ARG A 5 18.27 -7.47 4.25
CA ARG A 5 18.53 -6.51 3.18
C ARG A 5 17.67 -6.78 1.95
N ALA A 6 17.44 -8.06 1.65
CA ALA A 6 16.53 -8.48 0.59
C ALA A 6 15.10 -7.98 0.83
N ARG A 7 14.60 -8.11 2.06
CA ARG A 7 13.25 -7.64 2.41
C ARG A 7 13.12 -6.12 2.32
N GLU A 8 14.09 -5.37 2.81
CA GLU A 8 14.07 -3.90 2.71
C GLU A 8 13.97 -3.43 1.26
N LEU A 9 14.79 -4.01 0.38
CA LEU A 9 14.81 -3.63 -1.04
C LEU A 9 13.56 -4.09 -1.77
N ALA A 10 13.02 -5.27 -1.44
CA ALA A 10 11.73 -5.71 -1.96
C ALA A 10 10.58 -4.80 -1.50
N THR A 11 10.56 -4.37 -0.22
CA THR A 11 9.57 -3.42 0.29
C THR A 11 9.67 -2.09 -0.43
N ALA A 12 10.87 -1.52 -0.57
CA ALA A 12 11.08 -0.25 -1.26
C ALA A 12 10.65 -0.32 -2.74
N ALA A 13 11.01 -1.40 -3.44
CA ALA A 13 10.62 -1.62 -4.83
C ALA A 13 9.10 -1.76 -4.99
N CYS A 14 8.46 -2.49 -4.07
CA CYS A 14 7.00 -2.65 -4.07
C CYS A 14 6.29 -1.30 -3.86
N VAL A 15 6.73 -0.51 -2.88
CA VAL A 15 6.19 0.83 -2.63
C VAL A 15 6.36 1.74 -3.86
N ALA A 16 7.53 1.71 -4.49
CA ALA A 16 7.80 2.50 -5.70
C ALA A 16 6.88 2.09 -6.87
N ALA A 17 6.67 0.79 -7.07
CA ALA A 17 5.77 0.28 -8.11
C ALA A 17 4.32 0.74 -7.88
N ILE A 18 3.81 0.62 -6.65
CA ILE A 18 2.45 1.04 -6.28
C ILE A 18 2.28 2.54 -6.49
N ARG A 19 3.26 3.36 -6.06
CA ARG A 19 3.27 4.81 -6.34
C ARG A 19 3.17 5.08 -7.84
N GLY A 20 3.97 4.37 -8.65
CA GLY A 20 3.98 4.53 -10.10
C GLY A 20 2.64 4.23 -10.74
N TRP A 21 1.99 3.14 -10.33
CA TRP A 21 0.66 2.79 -10.84
C TRP A 21 -0.41 3.80 -10.45
N LEU A 22 -0.40 4.31 -9.22
CA LEU A 22 -1.35 5.32 -8.78
C LEU A 22 -1.13 6.68 -9.47
N ALA A 23 0.12 7.06 -9.71
CA ALA A 23 0.44 8.24 -10.52
C ALA A 23 -0.04 8.06 -11.96
N GLY A 24 0.26 6.92 -12.59
CA GLY A 24 -0.22 6.60 -13.93
C GLY A 24 -1.75 6.55 -14.02
N GLY A 25 -2.44 6.12 -12.97
CA GLY A 25 -3.90 6.18 -12.88
C GLY A 25 -4.40 7.63 -12.92
N ARG A 26 -3.82 8.53 -12.13
CA ARG A 26 -4.15 9.96 -12.14
C ARG A 26 -3.88 10.61 -13.50
N ASP A 27 -2.81 10.20 -14.16
CA ASP A 27 -2.42 10.72 -15.48
C ASP A 27 -3.19 10.03 -16.64
N GLY A 28 -4.06 9.06 -16.34
CA GLY A 28 -4.80 8.28 -17.35
C GLY A 28 -3.94 7.32 -18.17
N THR A 29 -2.68 7.12 -17.81
CA THR A 29 -1.71 6.25 -18.49
C THR A 29 -1.68 4.82 -17.95
N ALA A 30 -2.22 4.60 -16.75
CA ALA A 30 -2.42 3.26 -16.18
C ALA A 30 -3.91 3.02 -15.95
N THR A 31 -4.46 2.00 -16.60
CA THR A 31 -5.88 1.63 -16.47
C THR A 31 -6.02 0.13 -16.19
N VAL A 32 -7.05 -0.21 -15.43
CA VAL A 32 -7.51 -1.58 -15.18
C VAL A 32 -8.98 -1.61 -15.60
N ASN A 33 -9.36 -2.53 -16.50
CA ASN A 33 -10.73 -2.62 -17.03
C ASN A 33 -11.28 -1.29 -17.60
N GLY A 34 -10.42 -0.49 -18.23
CA GLY A 34 -10.80 0.79 -18.83
C GLY A 34 -11.03 1.95 -17.85
N ARG A 35 -10.83 1.73 -16.54
CA ARG A 35 -10.82 2.80 -15.53
C ARG A 35 -9.40 3.09 -15.03
N PRO A 36 -9.08 4.32 -14.62
CA PRO A 36 -7.84 4.64 -13.91
C PRO A 36 -7.58 3.68 -12.74
N VAL A 37 -6.32 3.27 -12.57
CA VAL A 37 -5.93 2.45 -11.41
C VAL A 37 -6.13 3.24 -10.12
N GLN A 38 -6.79 2.62 -9.14
CA GLN A 38 -7.00 3.16 -7.81
C GLN A 38 -6.35 2.27 -6.75
N ALA A 39 -6.18 2.80 -5.52
CA ALA A 39 -5.60 2.03 -4.42
C ALA A 39 -6.39 0.74 -4.12
N GLY A 40 -7.72 0.77 -4.29
CA GLY A 40 -8.59 -0.40 -4.11
C GLY A 40 -8.40 -1.51 -5.15
N ASP A 41 -7.67 -1.26 -6.24
CA ASP A 41 -7.37 -2.26 -7.28
C ASP A 41 -6.10 -3.07 -6.96
N ILE A 42 -5.36 -2.70 -5.90
CA ILE A 42 -4.03 -3.24 -5.60
C ILE A 42 -4.09 -4.07 -4.32
N ALA A 43 -3.73 -5.35 -4.42
CA ALA A 43 -3.54 -6.23 -3.27
C ALA A 43 -2.06 -6.68 -3.19
N VAL A 44 -1.44 -6.51 -2.03
CA VAL A 44 -0.08 -6.99 -1.77
C VAL A 44 -0.16 -8.30 -1.00
N LEU A 45 0.28 -9.39 -1.62
CA LEU A 45 0.35 -10.71 -0.99
C LEU A 45 1.67 -10.84 -0.21
N VAL A 46 1.56 -11.24 1.05
CA VAL A 46 2.70 -11.45 1.95
C VAL A 46 2.61 -12.81 2.61
N ARG A 47 3.75 -13.35 3.07
CA ARG A 47 3.79 -14.70 3.66
C ARG A 47 3.51 -14.70 5.16
N SER A 48 3.53 -13.54 5.81
CA SER A 48 3.39 -13.41 7.26
C SER A 48 2.82 -12.07 7.68
N HIS A 49 2.22 -12.03 8.87
CA HIS A 49 1.67 -10.81 9.46
C HIS A 49 2.75 -9.73 9.66
N GLY A 50 3.98 -10.11 10.03
CA GLY A 50 5.08 -9.14 10.18
C GLY A 50 5.48 -8.48 8.86
N GLU A 51 5.33 -9.17 7.72
CA GLU A 51 5.51 -8.56 6.40
C GLU A 51 4.34 -7.64 6.05
N ALA A 52 3.11 -7.98 6.45
CA ALA A 52 1.94 -7.12 6.28
C ALA A 52 2.12 -5.78 7.02
N THR A 53 2.51 -5.83 8.30
CA THR A 53 2.78 -4.62 9.11
C THR A 53 3.91 -3.80 8.52
N ARG A 54 5.01 -4.43 8.08
CA ARG A 54 6.11 -3.72 7.41
C ARG A 54 5.63 -3.00 6.15
N MET A 55 4.82 -3.66 5.33
CA MET A 55 4.31 -3.07 4.11
C MET A 55 3.35 -1.92 4.41
N GLN A 56 2.45 -2.10 5.39
CA GLN A 56 1.53 -1.04 5.84
C GLN A 56 2.29 0.20 6.31
N GLN A 57 3.32 0.03 7.14
CA GLN A 57 4.16 1.14 7.60
C GLN A 57 4.91 1.81 6.45
N ALA A 58 5.49 1.02 5.54
CA ALA A 58 6.23 1.55 4.40
C ALA A 58 5.33 2.32 3.42
N LEU A 59 4.09 1.86 3.21
CA LEU A 59 3.07 2.55 2.40
C LEU A 59 2.53 3.79 3.12
N GLY A 60 2.29 3.72 4.43
CA GLY A 60 1.87 4.86 5.25
C GLY A 60 2.90 5.99 5.26
N ALA A 61 4.19 5.65 5.38
CA ALA A 61 5.30 6.62 5.33
C ALA A 61 5.37 7.40 4.01
N VAL A 62 4.71 6.89 2.96
CA VAL A 62 4.67 7.50 1.65
C VAL A 62 3.28 8.07 1.30
N GLY A 63 2.34 8.09 2.25
CA GLY A 63 0.99 8.62 2.08
C GLY A 63 0.08 7.72 1.24
N ILE A 64 0.38 6.42 1.13
CA ILE A 64 -0.51 5.45 0.50
C ILE A 64 -1.27 4.71 1.62
N PRO A 65 -2.59 4.88 1.74
CA PRO A 65 -3.37 4.14 2.72
C PRO A 65 -3.36 2.65 2.38
N ALA A 66 -3.00 1.82 3.36
CA ALA A 66 -2.94 0.37 3.21
C ALA A 66 -3.55 -0.30 4.44
N VAL A 67 -4.35 -1.35 4.19
CA VAL A 67 -4.98 -2.16 5.23
C VAL A 67 -4.43 -3.58 5.18
N ALA A 68 -4.10 -4.16 6.33
CA ALA A 68 -3.67 -5.55 6.41
C ALA A 68 -4.92 -6.45 6.54
N ALA A 69 -5.20 -7.30 5.55
CA ALA A 69 -6.31 -8.25 5.65
C ALA A 69 -5.95 -9.37 6.65
N GLY A 70 -6.39 -9.26 7.90
CA GLY A 70 -6.22 -10.27 8.95
C GLY A 70 -6.87 -9.85 10.26
N LYS A 71 -7.36 -10.81 11.07
CA LYS A 71 -8.18 -10.61 12.30
C LYS A 71 -7.65 -9.60 13.33
N GLN A 72 -6.39 -9.16 13.22
CA GLN A 72 -5.76 -8.18 14.10
C GLN A 72 -5.78 -6.73 13.55
N SER A 73 -6.25 -6.49 12.33
CA SER A 73 -6.14 -5.18 11.65
C SER A 73 -7.30 -4.20 11.90
N LEU A 74 -8.23 -4.51 12.80
CA LEU A 74 -9.28 -3.57 13.24
C LEU A 74 -9.04 -2.96 14.63
N PHE A 75 -8.09 -3.51 15.41
CA PHE A 75 -7.98 -3.19 16.85
C PHE A 75 -6.55 -2.92 17.35
N ALA A 76 -5.59 -2.64 16.47
CA ALA A 76 -4.20 -2.43 16.88
C ALA A 76 -3.49 -1.28 16.13
N THR A 77 -4.20 -0.18 15.89
CA THR A 77 -3.54 1.11 15.59
C THR A 77 -4.28 2.20 16.33
N ASP A 78 -3.87 2.40 17.58
CA ASP A 78 -3.99 3.69 18.23
C ASP A 78 -3.06 4.68 17.48
N GLU A 79 -3.61 5.86 17.23
CA GLU A 79 -2.98 7.06 16.65
C GLU A 79 -2.34 6.99 15.24
N ALA A 80 -3.13 7.33 14.21
CA ALA A 80 -2.83 8.48 13.33
C ALA A 80 -3.85 8.61 12.18
N LEU A 81 -4.70 9.63 12.31
CA LEU A 81 -5.40 10.27 11.22
C LEU A 81 -4.44 10.64 10.07
N GLU A 82 -4.82 10.29 8.84
CA GLU A 82 -4.65 11.19 7.69
C GLU A 82 -5.58 10.78 6.54
N LEU A 83 -6.78 11.38 6.56
CA LEU A 83 -7.39 12.03 5.38
C LEU A 83 -7.43 11.23 4.05
N LEU A 84 -8.26 10.18 3.98
CA LEU A 84 -8.98 9.93 2.72
C LEU A 84 -10.40 9.37 2.93
N ALA A 85 -11.13 9.98 3.87
CA ALA A 85 -12.59 10.07 3.80
C ALA A 85 -13.05 11.30 2.97
N LEU A 86 -12.23 11.79 2.05
CA LEU A 86 -12.64 12.71 0.99
C LEU A 86 -13.19 11.91 -0.20
N LEU A 87 -14.17 11.08 0.11
CA LEU A 87 -14.90 10.24 -0.84
C LEU A 87 -16.37 10.69 -0.90
N GLN A 88 -16.61 12.01 -0.92
CA GLN A 88 -17.86 12.65 -1.35
C GLN A 88 -17.72 14.19 -1.38
N ALA A 89 -17.19 14.72 -2.47
CA ALA A 89 -17.58 16.00 -3.05
C ALA A 89 -17.66 15.82 -4.57
#